data_AF-A0A9E1NUN6-F1
#
_entry.id   AF-A0A9E1NUN6-F1
#
_cell.length_a   1.000
_cell.length_b   1.000
_cell.length_c   1.000
_cell.angle_alpha   90.00
_cell.angle_beta   90.00
_cell.angle_gamma   90.00
#
_symmetry.space_group_name_H-M   'P 1'
#
loop_
_entity.id
_entity.type
_entity.pdbx_description
1 polymer ?
#
loop_
_entity_poly.entity_id
_entity_poly.type
_entity_poly.pdbx_seq_one_letter_code
_entity_poly.pdbx_strand_id
1 'polypeptide(L)'
;MTPKNHPTASSEREGLTSAKISRFLSLPFQPSRLSTYISVKRFEEVPLDILLRDGIQGVLLDADGTLGPHHTRSFESPALDHVQAMLQQGLKVAIYTNATEDRFQIFEDLGVKVVNNVPPKPNRAGF
;
A
#
# COMPACT_ATOMS: atom_id res chain seq x y z
N MET A 1 -33.04 -15.79 15.02
CA MET A 1 -31.92 -15.13 14.33
C MET A 1 -31.52 -16.02 13.16
N THR A 2 -31.90 -15.64 11.95
CA THR A 2 -31.56 -16.35 10.72
C THR A 2 -30.12 -15.99 10.31
N PRO A 3 -29.26 -16.95 9.97
CA PRO A 3 -27.93 -16.65 9.47
C PRO A 3 -28.05 -16.02 8.08
N LYS A 4 -27.47 -14.83 7.90
CA LYS A 4 -27.28 -14.24 6.58
C LYS A 4 -26.18 -15.04 5.87
N ASN A 5 -26.59 -15.84 4.89
CA ASN A 5 -25.66 -16.42 3.92
C ASN A 5 -25.05 -15.27 3.11
N HIS A 6 -23.78 -14.96 3.37
CA HIS A 6 -23.01 -14.12 2.46
C HIS A 6 -22.71 -14.92 1.19
N PRO A 7 -22.99 -14.39 -0.01
CA PRO A 7 -22.54 -15.03 -1.23
C PRO A 7 -21.01 -15.02 -1.23
N THR A 8 -20.43 -16.21 -1.34
CA THR A 8 -19.01 -16.39 -1.61
C THR A 8 -18.70 -15.72 -2.94
N ALA A 9 -18.18 -14.50 -2.90
CA ALA A 9 -17.63 -13.84 -4.07
C ALA A 9 -16.52 -14.74 -4.61
N SER A 10 -16.76 -15.31 -5.79
CA SER A 10 -15.73 -15.97 -6.56
C SER A 10 -14.56 -15.00 -6.70
N SER A 11 -13.38 -15.45 -6.28
CA SER A 11 -12.09 -14.75 -6.45
C SER A 11 -11.78 -14.63 -7.95
N GLU A 12 -12.48 -13.75 -8.66
CA GLU A 12 -12.11 -13.31 -10.00
C GLU A 12 -10.92 -12.38 -9.84
N ARG A 13 -9.73 -12.96 -9.85
CA ARG A 13 -8.50 -12.19 -10.07
C ARG A 13 -8.67 -11.43 -11.39
N GLU A 14 -8.57 -10.10 -11.33
CA GLU A 14 -8.75 -9.16 -12.46
C GLU A 14 -7.99 -9.56 -13.75
N GLY A 15 -6.93 -10.36 -13.62
CA GLY A 15 -6.18 -10.90 -14.76
C GLY A 15 -5.44 -9.82 -15.56
N LEU A 16 -5.07 -10.18 -16.79
CA LEU A 16 -4.40 -9.28 -17.73
C LEU A 16 -5.45 -8.43 -18.45
N THR A 17 -5.60 -7.17 -18.07
CA THR A 17 -6.57 -6.25 -18.71
C THR A 17 -5.92 -5.48 -19.86
N SER A 18 -6.74 -4.94 -20.78
CA SER A 18 -6.26 -4.08 -21.87
C SER A 18 -5.49 -2.85 -21.35
N ALA A 19 -5.91 -2.30 -20.21
CA ALA A 19 -5.20 -1.23 -19.51
C ALA A 19 -3.80 -1.65 -19.05
N LYS A 20 -3.64 -2.86 -18.49
CA LYS A 20 -2.33 -3.40 -18.09
C LYS A 20 -1.41 -3.62 -19.29
N ILE A 21 -1.94 -4.18 -20.39
CA ILE A 21 -1.18 -4.38 -21.64
C ILE A 21 -0.74 -3.04 -22.22
N SER A 22 -1.67 -2.09 -22.38
CA SER A 22 -1.39 -0.76 -22.91
C SER A 22 -0.35 -0.02 -22.07
N ARG A 23 -0.48 -0.05 -20.74
CA ARG A 23 0.52 0.50 -19.82
C ARG A 23 1.88 -0.13 -20.08
N PHE A 24 1.98 -1.45 -20.07
CA PHE A 24 3.24 -2.18 -20.25
C PHE A 24 3.94 -1.80 -21.56
N LEU A 25 3.21 -1.76 -22.68
CA LEU A 25 3.75 -1.36 -23.98
C LEU A 25 4.20 0.11 -24.02
N SER A 26 3.61 0.99 -23.19
CA SER A 26 3.99 2.40 -23.12
C SER A 26 5.24 2.68 -22.26
N LEU A 27 5.60 1.77 -21.35
CA LEU A 27 6.67 1.99 -20.36
C LEU A 27 8.04 2.32 -20.99
N PRO A 28 8.51 1.66 -22.07
CA PRO A 28 9.79 1.99 -22.70
C PRO A 28 9.87 3.43 -23.22
N PHE A 29 8.72 4.05 -23.51
CA PHE A 29 8.63 5.43 -24.00
C PHE A 29 8.42 6.45 -22.88
N GLN A 30 8.41 6.01 -21.62
CA GLN A 30 8.22 6.86 -20.44
C GLN A 30 9.27 6.54 -19.35
N PRO A 31 10.57 6.65 -19.65
CA PRO A 31 11.64 6.22 -18.74
C PRO A 31 11.64 6.95 -17.39
N SER A 32 11.19 8.21 -17.35
CA SER A 32 11.03 8.97 -16.10
C SER A 32 9.96 8.39 -15.17
N ARG A 33 9.00 7.61 -15.68
CA ARG A 33 8.01 6.91 -14.84
C ARG A 33 8.52 5.58 -14.28
N LEU A 34 9.70 5.15 -14.74
CA LEU A 34 10.38 3.94 -14.30
C LEU A 34 11.53 4.25 -13.34
N SER A 35 11.87 5.54 -13.13
CA SER A 35 12.91 5.91 -12.19
C SER A 35 12.42 5.67 -10.77
N THR A 36 12.96 4.64 -10.13
CA THR A 36 12.77 4.41 -8.70
C THR A 36 13.54 5.46 -7.91
N TYR A 37 12.85 6.16 -7.01
CA TYR A 37 13.47 7.17 -6.15
C TYR A 37 14.44 6.54 -5.15
N ILE A 38 13.98 5.55 -4.37
CA ILE A 38 14.80 4.76 -3.45
C ILE A 38 14.40 3.30 -3.61
N SER A 39 15.39 2.40 -3.64
CA SER A 39 15.19 0.96 -3.71
C SER A 39 15.89 0.30 -2.51
N VAL A 40 15.13 -0.46 -1.74
CA VAL A 40 15.58 -1.21 -0.56
C VAL A 40 14.99 -2.62 -0.62
N LYS A 41 15.53 -3.57 0.17
CA LYS A 41 15.04 -4.95 0.13
C LYS A 41 13.78 -5.15 0.96
N ARG A 42 13.66 -4.39 2.06
CA ARG A 42 12.54 -4.45 3.01
C ARG A 42 12.02 -3.05 3.27
N PHE A 43 10.74 -2.96 3.65
CA PHE A 43 10.09 -1.68 3.88
C PHE A 43 10.77 -0.85 4.98
N GLU A 44 11.11 -1.48 6.09
CA GLU A 44 11.77 -0.88 7.26
C GLU A 44 13.22 -0.43 7.01
N GLU A 45 13.79 -0.75 5.85
CA GLU A 45 15.11 -0.27 5.43
C GLU A 45 15.02 1.09 4.72
N VAL A 46 13.82 1.66 4.49
CA VAL A 46 13.67 2.98 3.88
C VAL A 46 14.30 4.06 4.78
N PRO A 47 15.30 4.82 4.30
CA PRO A 47 16.01 5.79 5.12
C PRO A 47 15.19 7.07 5.31
N LEU A 48 14.64 7.25 6.52
CA LEU A 48 13.74 8.38 6.83
C LEU A 48 14.44 9.73 6.78
N ASP A 49 15.72 9.78 7.13
CA ASP A 49 16.56 10.99 7.06
C ASP A 49 16.68 11.53 5.64
N ILE A 50 16.81 10.63 4.65
CA ILE A 50 16.82 11.01 3.23
C ILE A 50 15.47 11.59 2.81
N LEU A 51 14.36 10.96 3.22
CA LEU A 51 13.02 11.46 2.90
C LEU A 51 12.83 12.89 3.41
N LEU A 52 13.19 13.14 4.67
CA LEU A 52 13.04 14.45 5.29
C LEU A 52 13.96 15.49 4.66
N ARG A 53 15.23 15.16 4.42
CA ARG A 53 16.21 16.07 3.82
C ARG A 53 15.77 16.50 2.43
N ASP A 54 15.16 15.61 1.68
CA ASP A 54 14.67 15.86 0.33
C ASP A 54 13.29 16.56 0.33
N GLY A 55 12.76 16.91 1.50
CA GLY A 55 11.54 17.71 1.67
C GLY A 55 10.25 16.90 1.55
N ILE A 56 10.31 15.57 1.63
CA ILE A 56 9.11 14.72 1.63
C ILE A 56 8.33 14.95 2.92
N GLN A 57 7.04 15.27 2.78
CA GLN A 57 6.16 15.58 3.90
C GLN A 57 5.22 14.43 4.28
N GLY A 58 5.09 13.43 3.41
CA GLY A 58 4.20 12.31 3.65
C GLY A 58 4.42 11.14 2.71
N VAL A 59 3.95 9.98 3.15
CA VAL A 59 4.14 8.69 2.50
C VAL A 59 2.79 7.98 2.41
N LEU A 60 2.46 7.49 1.21
CA LEU A 60 1.32 6.62 0.98
C LEU A 60 1.81 5.17 0.87
N LEU A 61 1.30 4.30 1.72
CA LEU A 61 1.73 2.92 1.84
C LEU A 61 0.70 1.98 1.21
N ASP A 62 1.19 1.02 0.43
CA ASP A 62 0.41 -0.18 0.13
C ASP A 62 0.41 -1.11 1.37
N ALA A 63 -0.48 -2.08 1.40
CA ALA A 63 -0.63 -2.99 2.52
C ALA A 63 -0.05 -4.38 2.22
N ASP A 64 -0.80 -5.21 1.48
CA ASP A 64 -0.46 -6.60 1.23
C ASP A 64 0.79 -6.71 0.34
N GLY A 65 1.80 -7.45 0.81
CA GLY A 65 3.10 -7.56 0.15
C GLY A 65 4.06 -6.39 0.42
N THR A 66 3.63 -5.39 1.19
CA THR A 66 4.46 -4.24 1.60
C THR A 66 4.67 -4.21 3.11
N LEU A 67 3.59 -4.11 3.89
CA LEU A 67 3.64 -4.09 5.36
C LEU A 67 3.70 -5.49 5.99
N GLY A 68 3.45 -6.51 5.17
CA GLY A 68 3.52 -7.92 5.55
C GLY A 68 3.06 -8.80 4.38
N PRO A 69 3.10 -10.13 4.53
CA PRO A 69 2.55 -11.05 3.54
C PRO A 69 1.06 -10.78 3.22
N HIS A 70 0.59 -11.31 2.10
CA HIS A 70 -0.83 -11.20 1.72
C HIS A 70 -1.74 -11.78 2.81
N HIS A 71 -2.84 -11.07 3.11
CA HIS A 71 -3.85 -11.46 4.10
C HIS A 71 -3.35 -11.52 5.56
N THR A 72 -2.21 -10.90 5.85
CA THR A 72 -1.68 -10.74 7.22
C THR A 72 -2.70 -10.07 8.13
N ARG A 73 -3.07 -10.73 9.24
CA ARG A 73 -3.99 -10.17 10.26
C ARG A 73 -3.27 -9.60 11.47
N SER A 74 -2.03 -10.02 11.67
CA SER A 74 -1.15 -9.55 12.74
C SER A 74 0.11 -9.04 12.10
N PHE A 75 0.34 -7.73 12.16
CA PHE A 75 1.54 -7.13 11.61
C PHE A 75 2.70 -7.35 12.57
N GLU A 76 3.85 -7.76 12.03
CA GLU A 76 5.07 -7.94 12.82
C GLU A 76 5.65 -6.59 13.25
N SER A 77 6.43 -6.61 14.33
CA SER A 77 7.00 -5.39 14.92
C SER A 77 7.83 -4.55 13.95
N PRO A 78 8.65 -5.08 13.00
CA PRO A 78 9.53 -4.22 12.20
C PRO A 78 8.80 -3.18 11.34
N ALA A 79 7.67 -3.56 10.72
CA ALA A 79 6.89 -2.64 9.90
C ALA A 79 6.15 -1.61 10.77
N LEU A 80 5.61 -2.04 11.92
CA LEU A 80 4.94 -1.16 12.88
C LEU A 80 5.92 -0.14 13.47
N ASP A 81 7.07 -0.60 13.95
CA ASP A 81 8.13 0.24 14.53
C ASP A 81 8.59 1.28 13.50
N HIS A 82 8.72 0.88 12.24
CA HIS A 82 9.12 1.79 11.18
C HIS A 82 8.05 2.84 10.85
N VAL A 83 6.77 2.45 10.78
CA VAL A 83 5.66 3.41 10.62
C VAL A 83 5.59 4.36 11.81
N GLN A 84 5.77 3.86 13.03
CA GLN A 84 5.83 4.69 14.22
C GLN A 84 7.00 5.70 14.15
N ALA A 85 8.17 5.26 13.71
CA ALA A 85 9.32 6.15 13.50
C ALA A 85 9.05 7.23 12.44
N MET A 86 8.36 6.89 11.34
CA MET A 86 7.92 7.87 10.34
C MET A 86 7.06 8.97 10.97
N LEU A 87 6.05 8.57 11.73
CA LEU A 87 5.13 9.50 12.39
C LEU A 87 5.85 10.39 13.42
N GLN A 88 6.73 9.80 14.25
CA GLN A 88 7.53 10.53 15.24
C GLN A 88 8.46 11.57 14.61
N GLN A 89 8.95 11.31 13.40
CA GLN A 89 9.76 12.24 12.63
C GLN A 89 8.95 13.31 11.87
N GLY A 90 7.62 13.30 12.03
CA GLY A 90 6.73 14.31 11.46
C GLY A 90 6.25 14.01 10.03
N LEU A 91 6.53 12.82 9.48
CA LEU A 91 5.96 12.40 8.21
C LEU A 91 4.46 12.12 8.37
N LYS A 92 3.66 12.58 7.41
CA LYS A 92 2.25 12.19 7.31
C LYS A 92 2.15 10.82 6.65
N VAL A 93 1.61 9.82 7.35
CA VAL A 93 1.48 8.46 6.83
C VAL A 93 0.02 8.11 6.58
N ALA A 94 -0.25 7.49 5.43
CA ALA A 94 -1.55 6.90 5.12
C ALA A 94 -1.37 5.54 4.45
N ILE A 95 -2.27 4.60 4.72
CA ILE A 95 -2.36 3.31 4.04
C ILE A 95 -3.47 3.39 3.00
N TYR A 96 -3.17 2.92 1.79
CA TYR A 96 -4.09 2.90 0.68
C TYR A 96 -4.09 1.52 0.02
N THR A 97 -5.19 0.80 0.16
CA THR A 97 -5.25 -0.63 -0.15
C THR A 97 -6.58 -1.05 -0.77
N ASN A 98 -6.51 -2.04 -1.66
CA ASN A 98 -7.68 -2.72 -2.20
C ASN A 98 -8.21 -3.82 -1.28
N ALA A 99 -7.52 -4.11 -0.17
CA ALA A 99 -8.04 -4.99 0.87
C ALA A 99 -9.39 -4.47 1.35
N THR A 100 -10.35 -5.38 1.52
CA THR A 100 -11.71 -5.05 1.98
C THR A 100 -11.89 -5.33 3.46
N GLU A 101 -10.92 -6.00 4.09
CA GLU A 101 -11.01 -6.39 5.47
C GLU A 101 -10.51 -5.29 6.40
N ASP A 102 -11.16 -5.18 7.56
CA ASP A 102 -10.79 -4.25 8.63
C ASP A 102 -9.67 -4.85 9.50
N ARG A 103 -8.47 -4.95 8.90
CA ARG A 103 -7.27 -5.58 9.53
C ARG A 103 -6.22 -4.55 9.96
N PHE A 104 -6.45 -3.27 9.68
CA PHE A 104 -5.43 -2.22 9.81
C PHE A 104 -5.61 -1.35 11.05
N GLN A 105 -6.53 -1.71 11.96
CA GLN A 105 -6.82 -0.97 13.19
C GLN A 105 -5.56 -0.62 13.98
N ILE A 106 -4.59 -1.53 14.06
CA ILE A 106 -3.32 -1.28 14.75
C ILE A 106 -2.55 -0.07 14.20
N PHE A 107 -2.66 0.21 12.90
CA PHE A 107 -2.05 1.39 12.29
C PHE A 107 -2.89 2.65 12.52
N GLU A 108 -4.23 2.52 12.52
CA GLU A 108 -5.13 3.62 12.87
C GLU A 108 -4.92 4.09 14.30
N ASP A 109 -4.69 3.16 15.23
CA ASP A 109 -4.38 3.45 16.63
C ASP A 109 -3.05 4.21 16.78
N LEU A 110 -2.10 4.04 15.84
CA LEU A 110 -0.87 4.84 15.76
C LEU A 110 -1.10 6.24 15.15
N GLY A 111 -2.29 6.51 14.60
CA GLY A 111 -2.63 7.78 13.93
C GLY A 111 -2.47 7.76 12.41
N VAL A 112 -2.29 6.58 11.79
CA VAL A 112 -2.27 6.42 10.34
C VAL A 112 -3.69 6.45 9.79
N LYS A 113 -3.92 7.18 8.70
CA LYS A 113 -5.21 7.13 8.01
C LYS A 113 -5.24 5.93 7.06
N VAL A 114 -6.27 5.11 7.14
CA VAL A 114 -6.44 3.95 6.24
C VAL A 114 -7.58 4.23 5.25
N VAL A 115 -7.29 4.05 3.97
CA VAL A 115 -8.28 4.05 2.89
C VAL A 115 -8.28 2.67 2.25
N ASN A 116 -9.35 1.92 2.49
CA ASN A 116 -9.50 0.54 2.05
C ASN A 116 -10.58 0.41 0.96
N ASN A 117 -10.78 -0.81 0.45
CA ASN A 117 -11.79 -1.11 -0.58
C ASN A 117 -11.68 -0.23 -1.85
N VAL A 118 -10.44 0.13 -2.21
CA VAL A 118 -10.19 0.91 -3.43
C VAL A 118 -9.99 -0.02 -4.64
N PRO A 119 -10.29 0.44 -5.88
CA PRO A 119 -10.03 -0.37 -7.07
C PRO A 119 -8.54 -0.77 -7.21
N PRO A 120 -8.24 -1.92 -7.80
CA PRO A 120 -6.85 -2.37 -7.96
C PRO A 120 -6.08 -1.47 -8.93
N LYS A 121 -4.80 -1.24 -8.65
CA LYS A 121 -3.86 -0.56 -9.58
C LYS A 121 -3.66 -1.45 -10.83
N PRO A 122 -3.60 -0.92 -12.07
CA PRO A 122 -3.49 0.49 -12.45
C PRO A 122 -4.83 1.13 -12.85
N ASN A 123 -5.96 0.70 -12.28
CA ASN A 123 -7.23 1.39 -12.51
C ASN A 123 -7.09 2.84 -12.02
N ARG A 124 -7.37 3.82 -12.87
CA ARG A 124 -7.25 5.26 -12.53
C ARG A 124 -8.11 5.70 -11.34
N ALA A 125 -9.17 4.96 -11.02
CA ALA A 125 -9.97 5.20 -9.82
C ALA A 125 -9.32 4.63 -8.54
N GLY A 126 -8.39 3.68 -8.70
CA GLY A 126 -7.56 3.12 -7.65
C GLY A 126 -6.21 3.82 -7.52
N PHE A 127 -5.58 4.20 -8.63
CA PHE A 127 -4.48 5.17 -8.76
C PHE A 127 -4.15 5.42 -10.26
#